data_AF-A0A7X8Q7N1-F1
#
_entry.id   AF-A0A7X8Q7N1-F1
#
_cell.length_a   1.000
_cell.length_b   1.000
_cell.length_c   1.000
_cell.angle_alpha   90.00
_cell.angle_beta   90.00
_cell.angle_gamma   90.00
#
_symmetry.space_group_name_H-M   'P 1'
#
loop_
_entity.id
_entity.type
_entity.pdbx_description
1 polymer ?
#
loop_
_entity_poly.entity_id
_entity_poly.type
_entity_poly.pdbx_seq_one_letter_code
_entity_poly.pdbx_strand_id
1 'polypeptide(L)'
;MKKRNRLAIVLVVVALSAYFLFPTIKWYGFVPQEVKELATGSNVKIKEYARGQATRELRALKDLVAKNADAPLPSEYSFLKSAAKENYKAMRQPVPKKWTVRALFAGFYNEQNMFDAIESYHRTRLLELKALGSKALQLGLDLRGGMSILLEADVDSYVAKKGAPASASEISQAVRQDIEILEKRIDQFGVSEPMIRLQGSDQILIEIPGAADPERVNSFLRGKGSLLFKMVDSELSAQLEQYYLANPGEVYTETGALKQPEFLPAGKMAAGYYVSDEYGIDELARFVVIEEEIGLDGIHLESATTATDPITGRPVVNFKLDNLGGDIFYKLTSTNVGKTLAVVMDGKVKAMATINEGIRSSVQISGFTAEEAADLAIVLRTAALPIELTVSSQQAVGATLGEDAIAVGLKAIALGFLLVVILMFAYYGLSGLVADLALLLNMFIMVSFLSAFNFTVTLTSIAGLILTLGMAVDTNVIIFERIKEERRMGKSDSAAIAAGFNKAFWTVMDANITTIIAALVLSQLGSSAVKGFANTLAIGIVSSVFTALFVSHLVFDAAVGDREGKKLSISWRKK
;
A
#
# COMPACT_ATOMS: atom_id res chain seq x y z
N MET A 1 31.08 -0.85 -27.18
CA MET A 1 31.21 -0.73 -25.70
C MET A 1 32.27 -1.70 -25.20
N LYS A 2 33.11 -1.32 -24.21
CA LYS A 2 34.09 -2.24 -23.59
C LYS A 2 33.38 -3.26 -22.68
N LYS A 3 33.89 -4.50 -22.62
CA LYS A 3 33.36 -5.63 -21.81
C LYS A 3 33.06 -5.24 -20.35
N ARG A 4 33.96 -4.49 -19.71
CA ARG A 4 33.83 -4.01 -18.32
C ARG A 4 32.61 -3.11 -18.11
N ASN A 5 32.31 -2.21 -19.06
CA ASN A 5 31.18 -1.30 -18.95
C ASN A 5 29.86 -2.09 -19.10
N ARG A 6 29.83 -3.08 -19.98
CA ARG A 6 28.64 -3.94 -20.15
C ARG A 6 28.39 -4.78 -18.89
N LEU A 7 29.43 -5.36 -18.31
CA LEU A 7 29.33 -6.09 -17.04
C LEU A 7 28.82 -5.17 -15.91
N ALA A 8 29.34 -3.95 -15.79
CA ALA A 8 28.88 -3.00 -14.78
C ALA A 8 27.39 -2.67 -14.94
N ILE A 9 26.92 -2.42 -16.17
CA ILE A 9 25.50 -2.17 -16.45
C ILE A 9 24.64 -3.37 -16.06
N VAL A 10 25.04 -4.59 -16.45
CA VAL A 10 24.29 -5.81 -16.09
C VAL A 10 24.21 -5.99 -14.57
N LEU A 11 25.32 -5.81 -13.85
CA LEU A 11 25.33 -5.93 -12.39
C LEU A 11 24.45 -4.87 -11.70
N VAL A 12 24.46 -3.63 -12.18
CA VAL A 12 23.59 -2.57 -11.65
C VAL A 12 22.12 -2.91 -11.87
N VAL A 13 21.75 -3.35 -13.08
CA VAL A 13 20.36 -3.74 -13.38
C VAL A 13 19.92 -4.93 -12.54
N VAL A 14 20.77 -5.96 -12.39
CA VAL A 14 20.46 -7.13 -11.54
C VAL A 14 20.28 -6.72 -10.07
N ALA A 15 21.16 -5.87 -9.54
CA ALA A 15 21.08 -5.41 -8.15
C ALA A 15 19.83 -4.56 -7.89
N LEU A 16 19.51 -3.65 -8.82
CA LEU A 16 18.29 -2.84 -8.77
C LEU A 16 17.04 -3.72 -8.88
N SER A 17 17.07 -4.72 -9.75
CA SER A 17 15.98 -5.68 -9.88
C SER A 17 15.79 -6.53 -8.61
N ALA A 18 16.88 -6.95 -7.97
CA ALA A 18 16.82 -7.68 -6.71
C ALA A 18 16.23 -6.81 -5.58
N TYR A 19 16.59 -5.54 -5.53
CA TYR A 19 16.05 -4.59 -4.56
C TYR A 19 14.52 -4.44 -4.69
N PHE A 20 14.01 -4.25 -5.91
CA PHE A 20 12.58 -4.10 -6.13
C PHE A 20 11.78 -5.40 -5.94
N LEU A 21 12.40 -6.56 -6.18
CA LEU A 21 11.75 -7.85 -6.02
C LEU A 21 11.77 -8.35 -4.57
N PHE A 22 12.65 -7.80 -3.73
CA PHE A 22 12.84 -8.24 -2.34
C PHE A 22 11.54 -8.23 -1.50
N PRO A 23 10.69 -7.18 -1.53
CA PRO A 23 9.42 -7.18 -0.79
C PRO A 23 8.51 -8.35 -1.20
N THR A 24 8.39 -8.59 -2.51
CA THR A 24 7.58 -9.66 -3.09
C THR A 24 8.08 -11.05 -2.69
N ILE A 25 9.39 -11.29 -2.76
CA ILE A 25 9.99 -12.55 -2.32
C ILE A 25 9.76 -12.76 -0.83
N LYS A 26 9.98 -11.72 -0.01
CA LYS A 26 9.78 -11.81 1.44
C LYS A 26 8.33 -12.13 1.77
N TRP A 27 7.39 -11.41 1.14
CA TRP A 27 5.95 -11.62 1.33
C TRP A 27 5.51 -13.01 0.89
N TYR A 28 5.73 -13.39 -0.37
CA TYR A 28 5.21 -14.66 -0.88
C TYR A 28 5.98 -15.89 -0.39
N GLY A 29 7.30 -15.78 -0.19
CA GLY A 29 8.17 -16.91 0.12
C GLY A 29 8.45 -17.16 1.60
N PHE A 30 8.43 -16.13 2.46
CA PHE A 30 8.85 -16.24 3.86
C PHE A 30 7.74 -15.97 4.88
N VAL A 31 6.63 -15.36 4.47
CA VAL A 31 5.47 -15.16 5.36
C VAL A 31 4.52 -16.36 5.20
N PRO A 32 4.16 -17.07 6.28
CA PRO A 32 3.16 -18.13 6.23
C PRO A 32 1.77 -17.59 5.84
N GLN A 33 0.94 -18.42 5.21
CA GLN A 33 -0.39 -18.00 4.73
C GLN A 33 -1.29 -17.47 5.85
N GLU A 34 -1.34 -18.14 7.01
CA GLU A 34 -2.11 -17.71 8.18
C GLU A 34 -1.70 -16.30 8.67
N VAL A 35 -0.40 -15.99 8.61
CA VAL A 35 0.12 -14.69 9.02
C VAL A 35 -0.19 -13.62 7.96
N LYS A 36 -0.21 -13.98 6.67
CA LYS A 36 -0.66 -13.07 5.61
C LYS A 36 -2.11 -12.69 5.81
N GLU A 37 -2.99 -13.67 6.03
CA GLU A 37 -4.42 -13.43 6.24
C GLU A 37 -4.67 -12.50 7.42
N LEU A 38 -3.93 -12.71 8.51
CA LEU A 38 -3.99 -11.85 9.68
C LEU A 38 -3.45 -10.44 9.41
N ALA A 39 -2.30 -10.32 8.73
CA ALA A 39 -1.69 -9.04 8.40
C ALA A 39 -2.52 -8.24 7.38
N THR A 40 -3.16 -8.90 6.42
CA THR A 40 -4.11 -8.28 5.45
C THR A 40 -5.50 -8.04 6.04
N GLY A 41 -5.72 -8.40 7.31
CA GLY A 41 -6.97 -8.20 8.01
C GLY A 41 -7.22 -6.72 8.34
N SER A 42 -8.43 -6.43 8.84
CA SER A 42 -8.73 -5.12 9.40
C SER A 42 -7.85 -4.84 10.62
N ASN A 43 -7.57 -3.56 10.88
CA ASN A 43 -6.74 -3.16 12.02
C ASN A 43 -7.35 -3.64 13.35
N VAL A 44 -8.69 -3.75 13.44
CA VAL A 44 -9.40 -4.34 14.57
C VAL A 44 -8.98 -5.80 14.80
N LYS A 45 -8.94 -6.63 13.74
CA LYS A 45 -8.49 -8.03 13.86
C LYS A 45 -7.04 -8.12 14.30
N ILE A 46 -6.18 -7.24 13.79
CA ILE A 46 -4.77 -7.16 14.20
C ILE A 46 -4.67 -6.84 15.69
N LYS A 47 -5.45 -5.86 16.17
CA LYS A 47 -5.50 -5.46 17.58
C LYS A 47 -6.01 -6.59 18.49
N GLU A 48 -7.13 -7.21 18.14
CA GLU A 48 -7.68 -8.33 18.91
C GLU A 48 -6.70 -9.50 19.00
N TYR A 49 -6.03 -9.83 17.89
CA TYR A 49 -4.99 -10.85 17.88
C TYR A 49 -3.81 -10.47 18.78
N ALA A 50 -3.27 -9.25 18.66
CA ALA A 50 -2.13 -8.79 19.43
C ALA A 50 -2.43 -8.82 20.95
N ARG A 51 -3.61 -8.32 21.37
CA ARG A 51 -4.06 -8.38 22.77
C ARG A 51 -4.29 -9.82 23.23
N GLY A 52 -4.84 -10.66 22.36
CA GLY A 52 -5.05 -12.09 22.62
C GLY A 52 -3.74 -12.84 22.85
N GLN A 53 -2.72 -12.57 22.02
CA GLN A 53 -1.37 -13.13 22.20
C GLN A 53 -0.71 -12.60 23.46
N ALA A 54 -0.76 -11.29 23.70
CA ALA A 54 -0.23 -10.68 24.91
C ALA A 54 -0.82 -11.30 26.19
N THR A 55 -2.13 -11.58 26.20
CA THR A 55 -2.79 -12.25 27.33
C THR A 55 -2.25 -13.68 27.54
N ARG A 56 -2.12 -14.46 26.47
CA ARG A 56 -1.66 -15.86 26.53
C ARG A 56 -0.19 -15.93 26.96
N GLU A 57 0.65 -15.09 26.37
CA GLU A 57 2.08 -15.04 26.66
C GLU A 57 2.36 -14.52 28.06
N LEU A 58 1.65 -13.48 28.51
CA LEU A 58 1.77 -13.00 29.89
C LEU A 58 1.37 -14.10 30.88
N ARG A 59 0.31 -14.86 30.62
CA ARG A 59 -0.08 -16.00 31.46
C ARG A 59 1.00 -17.08 31.47
N ALA A 60 1.52 -17.46 30.29
CA ALA A 60 2.59 -18.45 30.19
C ALA A 60 3.87 -18.00 30.93
N LEU A 61 4.23 -16.72 30.83
CA LEU A 61 5.35 -16.13 31.57
C LEU A 61 5.14 -16.18 33.09
N LYS A 62 3.92 -15.91 33.57
CA LYS A 62 3.58 -16.07 35.00
C LYS A 62 3.69 -17.52 35.46
N ASP A 63 3.20 -18.46 34.66
CA ASP A 63 3.31 -19.90 34.95
C ASP A 63 4.79 -20.34 35.00
N LEU A 64 5.64 -19.78 34.15
CA LEU A 64 7.09 -20.02 34.18
C LEU A 64 7.74 -19.45 35.45
N VAL A 65 7.35 -18.24 35.90
CA VAL A 65 7.81 -17.69 37.18
C VAL A 65 7.40 -18.58 38.35
N ALA A 66 6.15 -19.06 38.35
CA ALA A 66 5.63 -19.92 39.40
C ALA A 66 6.33 -21.29 39.46
N LYS A 67 6.71 -21.85 38.30
CA LYS A 67 7.45 -23.12 38.22
C LYS A 67 8.92 -22.98 38.58
N ASN A 68 9.62 -22.03 37.97
CA ASN A 68 11.04 -21.77 38.23
C ASN A 68 11.44 -20.35 37.78
N ALA A 69 11.38 -19.40 38.70
CA ALA A 69 11.71 -17.99 38.43
C ALA A 69 13.17 -17.75 37.99
N ASP A 70 14.10 -18.62 38.38
CA ASP A 70 15.52 -18.50 38.07
C ASP A 70 15.94 -19.27 36.80
N ALA A 71 14.98 -19.92 36.13
CA ALA A 71 15.21 -20.55 34.84
C ALA A 71 15.66 -19.53 33.79
N PRO A 72 16.54 -19.93 32.83
CA PRO A 72 16.88 -19.09 31.68
C PRO A 72 15.62 -18.69 30.91
N LEU A 73 15.57 -17.44 30.44
CA LEU A 73 14.44 -16.97 29.64
C LEU A 73 14.33 -17.78 28.33
N PRO A 74 13.17 -18.39 28.02
CA PRO A 74 12.96 -19.06 26.74
C PRO A 74 13.23 -18.13 25.55
N SER A 75 13.74 -18.68 24.45
CA SER A 75 14.13 -17.90 23.26
C SER A 75 12.96 -17.17 22.62
N GLU A 76 11.74 -17.70 22.75
CA GLU A 76 10.51 -17.09 22.24
C GLU A 76 10.22 -15.73 22.87
N TYR A 77 10.57 -15.50 24.13
CA TYR A 77 10.37 -14.23 24.84
C TYR A 77 11.58 -13.28 24.75
N SER A 78 12.55 -13.58 23.88
CA SER A 78 13.78 -12.79 23.76
C SER A 78 13.53 -11.36 23.26
N PHE A 79 12.43 -11.12 22.54
CA PHE A 79 12.05 -9.79 22.06
C PHE A 79 11.76 -8.81 23.21
N LEU A 80 11.27 -9.30 24.36
CA LEU A 80 10.99 -8.47 25.55
C LEU A 80 12.25 -7.91 26.21
N LYS A 81 13.44 -8.45 25.91
CA LYS A 81 14.70 -7.98 26.50
C LYS A 81 14.99 -6.52 26.14
N SER A 82 14.57 -6.05 24.95
CA SER A 82 14.82 -4.66 24.55
C SER A 82 14.02 -3.69 25.42
N ALA A 83 12.70 -3.91 25.51
CA ALA A 83 11.81 -3.13 26.36
C ALA A 83 12.22 -3.17 27.84
N ALA A 84 12.54 -4.37 28.36
CA ALA A 84 13.02 -4.52 29.73
C ALA A 84 14.31 -3.73 29.99
N LYS A 85 15.27 -3.70 29.04
CA LYS A 85 16.50 -2.91 29.17
C LYS A 85 16.24 -1.42 29.25
N GLU A 86 15.32 -0.91 28.44
CA GLU A 86 14.94 0.51 28.47
C GLU A 86 14.28 0.88 29.79
N ASN A 87 13.37 0.04 30.28
CA ASN A 87 12.77 0.18 31.59
C ASN A 87 13.80 0.12 32.74
N TYR A 88 14.77 -0.81 32.69
CA TYR A 88 15.87 -0.84 33.67
C TYR A 88 16.64 0.48 33.71
N LYS A 89 16.95 1.06 32.54
CA LYS A 89 17.63 2.36 32.44
C LYS A 89 16.76 3.48 33.01
N ALA A 90 15.46 3.50 32.69
CA ALA A 90 14.51 4.48 33.19
C ALA A 90 14.33 4.40 34.72
N MET A 91 14.31 3.18 35.28
CA MET A 91 14.30 2.91 36.71
C MET A 91 15.66 3.15 37.41
N ARG A 92 16.71 3.50 36.65
CA ARG A 92 18.10 3.64 37.14
C ARG A 92 18.64 2.38 37.82
N GLN A 93 18.21 1.21 37.36
CA GLN A 93 18.65 -0.10 37.85
C GLN A 93 19.66 -0.74 36.89
N PRO A 94 20.61 -1.56 37.40
CA PRO A 94 21.60 -2.23 36.55
C PRO A 94 20.96 -3.32 35.69
N VAL A 95 21.23 -3.29 34.38
CA VAL A 95 20.76 -4.32 33.45
C VAL A 95 21.40 -5.68 33.80
N PRO A 96 20.60 -6.75 33.93
CA PRO A 96 21.12 -8.06 34.29
C PRO A 96 22.03 -8.65 33.20
N LYS A 97 23.15 -9.25 33.61
CA LYS A 97 24.08 -9.95 32.70
C LYS A 97 23.51 -11.27 32.17
N LYS A 98 22.68 -11.95 32.97
CA LYS A 98 21.96 -13.19 32.61
C LYS A 98 20.46 -12.94 32.66
N TRP A 99 19.75 -13.29 31.59
CA TRP A 99 18.30 -13.14 31.49
C TRP A 99 17.60 -14.39 32.02
N THR A 100 17.09 -14.32 33.25
CA THR A 100 16.14 -15.27 33.82
C THR A 100 14.72 -14.74 33.70
N VAL A 101 13.70 -15.57 33.92
CA VAL A 101 12.30 -15.13 33.93
C VAL A 101 12.09 -14.06 35.02
N ARG A 102 12.66 -14.24 36.22
CA ARG A 102 12.65 -13.23 37.29
C ARG A 102 13.28 -11.91 36.86
N ALA A 103 14.46 -11.96 36.24
CA ALA A 103 15.16 -10.78 35.77
C ALA A 103 14.40 -10.07 34.64
N LEU A 104 13.60 -10.80 33.86
CA LEU A 104 12.70 -10.19 32.90
C LEU A 104 11.58 -9.42 33.61
N PHE A 105 10.85 -10.05 34.53
CA PHE A 105 9.77 -9.42 35.29
C PHE A 105 10.22 -8.18 36.08
N ALA A 106 11.40 -8.23 36.70
CA ALA A 106 11.97 -7.08 37.41
C ALA A 106 12.30 -5.89 36.48
N GLY A 107 12.36 -6.12 35.17
CA GLY A 107 12.53 -5.08 34.15
C GLY A 107 11.23 -4.41 33.70
N PHE A 108 10.08 -4.71 34.31
CA PHE A 108 8.80 -4.07 34.00
C PHE A 108 8.18 -3.48 35.26
N TYR A 109 7.55 -2.30 35.14
CA TYR A 109 6.98 -1.58 36.29
C TYR A 109 5.81 -2.32 36.94
N ASN A 110 5.00 -2.97 36.12
CA ASN A 110 3.83 -3.73 36.50
C ASN A 110 3.45 -4.69 35.36
N GLU A 111 2.43 -5.52 35.59
CA GLU A 111 1.96 -6.48 34.60
C GLU A 111 1.39 -5.82 33.35
N GLN A 112 0.76 -4.65 33.50
CA GLN A 112 0.21 -3.89 32.37
C GLN A 112 1.33 -3.43 31.43
N ASN A 113 2.43 -2.90 31.97
CA ASN A 113 3.57 -2.48 31.16
C ASN A 113 4.23 -3.65 30.42
N MET A 114 4.24 -4.84 31.01
CA MET A 114 4.68 -6.05 30.31
C MET A 114 3.68 -6.47 29.24
N PHE A 115 2.38 -6.42 29.53
CA PHE A 115 1.32 -6.68 28.56
C PHE A 115 1.45 -5.77 27.34
N ASP A 116 1.57 -4.45 27.56
CA ASP A 116 1.69 -3.45 26.50
C ASP A 116 2.94 -3.70 25.64
N ALA A 117 4.06 -4.11 26.25
CA ALA A 117 5.27 -4.45 25.50
C ALA A 117 5.11 -5.71 24.64
N ILE A 118 4.38 -6.73 25.10
CA ILE A 118 4.08 -7.92 24.29
C ILE A 118 3.12 -7.57 23.16
N GLU A 119 2.07 -6.81 23.48
CA GLU A 119 1.06 -6.35 22.53
C GLU A 119 1.70 -5.53 21.41
N SER A 120 2.52 -4.54 21.77
CA SER A 120 3.21 -3.66 20.84
C SER A 120 4.16 -4.41 19.90
N TYR A 121 4.81 -5.47 20.39
CA TYR A 121 5.65 -6.33 19.55
C TYR A 121 4.84 -7.03 18.46
N HIS A 122 3.71 -7.67 18.82
CA HIS A 122 2.85 -8.36 17.86
C HIS A 122 2.16 -7.39 16.91
N ARG A 123 1.69 -6.25 17.41
CA ARG A 123 1.16 -5.14 16.61
C ARG A 123 2.15 -4.71 15.54
N THR A 124 3.33 -4.24 15.98
CA THR A 124 4.33 -3.65 15.09
C THR A 124 4.73 -4.66 14.03
N ARG A 125 4.94 -5.93 14.41
CA ARG A 125 5.25 -7.00 13.48
C ARG A 125 4.17 -7.18 12.41
N LEU A 126 2.89 -7.19 12.80
CA LEU A 126 1.79 -7.37 11.84
C LEU A 126 1.58 -6.14 10.96
N LEU A 127 1.73 -4.93 11.50
CA LEU A 127 1.66 -3.69 10.71
C LEU A 127 2.84 -3.55 9.73
N GLU A 128 4.04 -3.97 10.13
CA GLU A 128 5.19 -4.04 9.21
C GLU A 128 4.98 -5.09 8.11
N LEU A 129 4.39 -6.24 8.45
CA LEU A 129 4.04 -7.26 7.47
C LEU A 129 2.94 -6.76 6.52
N LYS A 130 1.93 -6.05 7.04
CA LYS A 130 0.91 -5.38 6.25
C LYS A 130 1.52 -4.39 5.25
N ALA A 131 2.43 -3.53 5.72
CA ALA A 131 3.18 -2.60 4.88
C ALA A 131 4.14 -3.30 3.88
N LEU A 132 4.65 -4.49 4.22
CA LEU A 132 5.42 -5.32 3.29
C LEU A 132 4.51 -5.88 2.19
N GLY A 133 3.31 -6.36 2.57
CA GLY A 133 2.32 -6.88 1.65
C GLY A 133 1.82 -5.84 0.65
N SER A 134 1.63 -4.58 1.08
CA SER A 134 1.24 -3.48 0.18
C SER A 134 2.33 -3.13 -0.85
N LYS A 135 3.61 -3.35 -0.51
CA LYS A 135 4.77 -3.16 -1.42
C LYS A 135 5.09 -4.40 -2.26
N ALA A 136 4.45 -5.54 -1.99
CA ALA A 136 4.62 -6.74 -2.78
C ALA A 136 3.82 -6.64 -4.09
N LEU A 137 4.18 -7.49 -5.05
CA LEU A 137 3.46 -7.65 -6.30
C LEU A 137 1.99 -7.97 -6.02
N GLN A 138 1.10 -7.06 -6.40
CA GLN A 138 -0.32 -7.21 -6.13
C GLN A 138 -0.97 -8.14 -7.14
N LEU A 139 -1.86 -9.02 -6.66
CA LEU A 139 -2.67 -9.88 -7.51
C LEU A 139 -4.02 -9.21 -7.76
N GLY A 140 -4.50 -9.27 -9.00
CA GLY A 140 -5.76 -8.71 -9.42
C GLY A 140 -6.95 -9.46 -8.87
N LEU A 141 -8.11 -8.81 -8.99
CA LEU A 141 -9.38 -9.33 -8.52
C LEU A 141 -9.78 -10.65 -9.19
N ASP A 142 -9.35 -10.86 -10.42
CA ASP A 142 -9.53 -12.10 -11.17
C ASP A 142 -8.70 -13.26 -10.62
N LEU A 143 -7.68 -12.99 -9.81
CA LEU A 143 -6.83 -13.97 -9.14
C LEU A 143 -7.16 -14.10 -7.64
N ARG A 144 -7.61 -13.03 -6.98
CA ARG A 144 -7.93 -13.02 -5.53
C ARG A 144 -9.42 -13.14 -5.21
N GLY A 145 -10.29 -12.86 -6.18
CA GLY A 145 -11.71 -12.57 -5.95
C GLY A 145 -11.94 -11.23 -5.27
N GLY A 146 -13.11 -10.63 -5.49
CA GLY A 146 -13.50 -9.40 -4.83
C GLY A 146 -14.51 -8.55 -5.61
N MET A 147 -14.52 -7.25 -5.36
CA MET A 147 -15.26 -6.26 -6.12
C MET A 147 -14.34 -5.16 -6.66
N SER A 148 -14.53 -4.78 -7.92
CA SER A 148 -13.83 -3.67 -8.60
C SER A 148 -14.83 -2.58 -8.92
N ILE A 149 -14.47 -1.33 -8.61
CA ILE A 149 -15.25 -0.13 -8.91
C ILE A 149 -14.36 0.86 -9.62
N LEU A 150 -14.81 1.33 -10.76
CA LEU A 150 -14.17 2.42 -11.49
C LEU A 150 -14.98 3.70 -11.24
N LEU A 151 -14.35 4.65 -10.56
CA LEU A 151 -14.85 5.99 -10.39
C LEU A 151 -14.25 6.91 -11.45
N GLU A 152 -15.01 7.92 -11.86
CA GLU A 152 -14.60 8.92 -12.84
C GLU A 152 -14.83 10.30 -12.23
N ALA A 153 -13.78 11.13 -12.27
CA ALA A 153 -13.78 12.45 -11.70
C ALA A 153 -14.56 13.43 -12.58
N ASP A 154 -15.52 14.14 -11.99
CA ASP A 154 -16.31 15.16 -12.66
C ASP A 154 -15.50 16.47 -12.76
N VAL A 155 -14.66 16.52 -13.80
CA VAL A 155 -13.78 17.66 -14.08
C VAL A 155 -14.59 18.92 -14.40
N ASP A 156 -15.75 18.78 -15.04
CA ASP A 156 -16.61 19.91 -15.41
C ASP A 156 -17.12 20.63 -14.15
N SER A 157 -17.63 19.87 -13.18
CA SER A 157 -18.07 20.40 -11.88
C SER A 157 -16.92 21.04 -11.08
N TYR A 158 -15.71 20.47 -11.16
CA TYR A 158 -14.53 21.04 -10.49
C TYR A 158 -14.09 22.38 -11.09
N VAL A 159 -14.04 22.49 -12.42
CA VAL A 159 -13.71 23.75 -13.11
C VAL A 159 -14.77 24.81 -12.85
N ALA A 160 -16.06 24.42 -12.81
CA ALA A 160 -17.16 25.32 -12.48
C ALA A 160 -17.03 25.89 -11.06
N LYS A 161 -16.69 25.07 -10.05
CA LYS A 161 -16.47 25.52 -8.67
C LYS A 161 -15.26 26.46 -8.55
N LYS A 162 -14.18 26.18 -9.28
CA LYS A 162 -12.95 26.99 -9.24
C LYS A 162 -13.10 28.34 -9.98
N GLY A 163 -13.99 28.43 -10.97
CA GLY A 163 -14.18 29.62 -11.80
C GLY A 163 -13.01 29.90 -12.76
N ALA A 164 -12.08 28.95 -12.92
CA ALA A 164 -10.92 29.04 -13.81
C ALA A 164 -10.55 27.64 -14.34
N PRO A 165 -10.01 27.53 -15.57
CA PRO A 165 -9.58 26.25 -16.12
C PRO A 165 -8.51 25.60 -15.23
N ALA A 166 -8.70 24.33 -14.90
CA ALA A 166 -7.75 23.55 -14.13
C ALA A 166 -6.73 22.89 -15.05
N SER A 167 -5.44 22.94 -14.68
CA SER A 167 -4.40 22.21 -15.40
C SER A 167 -4.49 20.70 -15.12
N ALA A 168 -3.96 19.87 -16.02
CA ALA A 168 -3.91 18.41 -15.83
C ALA A 168 -3.18 18.00 -14.54
N SER A 169 -2.18 18.80 -14.11
CA SER A 169 -1.46 18.57 -12.85
C SER A 169 -2.34 18.84 -11.62
N GLU A 170 -3.21 19.86 -11.68
CA GLU A 170 -4.12 20.19 -10.58
C GLU A 170 -5.21 19.14 -10.43
N ILE A 171 -5.78 18.68 -11.54
CA ILE A 171 -6.75 17.57 -11.55
C ILE A 171 -6.10 16.32 -10.97
N SER A 172 -4.90 15.96 -11.44
CA SER A 172 -4.17 14.81 -10.93
C SER A 172 -3.87 14.91 -9.42
N GLN A 173 -3.62 16.11 -8.90
CA GLN A 173 -3.40 16.35 -7.47
C GLN A 173 -4.70 16.22 -6.67
N ALA A 174 -5.80 16.79 -7.16
CA ALA A 174 -7.12 16.67 -6.55
C ALA A 174 -7.57 15.20 -6.48
N VAL A 175 -7.43 14.46 -7.58
CA VAL A 175 -7.78 13.03 -7.63
C VAL A 175 -6.89 12.20 -6.69
N ARG A 176 -5.59 12.52 -6.55
CA ARG A 176 -4.73 11.86 -5.54
C ARG A 176 -5.18 12.13 -4.11
N GLN A 177 -5.70 13.32 -3.85
CA GLN A 177 -6.23 13.68 -2.55
C GLN A 177 -7.57 12.97 -2.27
N ASP A 178 -8.42 12.81 -3.29
CA ASP A 178 -9.63 11.97 -3.20
C ASP A 178 -9.30 10.52 -2.88
N ILE A 179 -8.24 9.96 -3.46
CA ILE A 179 -7.77 8.60 -3.16
C ILE A 179 -7.48 8.45 -1.66
N GLU A 180 -6.77 9.40 -1.05
CA GLU A 180 -6.46 9.40 0.38
C GLU A 180 -7.73 9.47 1.24
N ILE A 181 -8.72 10.28 0.82
CA ILE A 181 -10.01 10.40 1.49
C ILE A 181 -10.81 9.08 1.38
N LEU A 182 -10.87 8.48 0.20
CA LEU A 182 -11.58 7.24 -0.05
C LEU A 182 -10.97 6.07 0.72
N GLU A 183 -9.64 6.00 0.83
CA GLU A 183 -8.92 5.00 1.63
C GLU A 183 -9.38 5.07 3.09
N LYS A 184 -9.37 6.27 3.67
CA LYS A 184 -9.79 6.49 5.06
C LYS A 184 -11.27 6.21 5.30
N ARG A 185 -12.14 6.55 4.34
CA ARG A 185 -13.56 6.19 4.42
C ARG A 185 -13.74 4.67 4.39
N ILE A 186 -13.10 3.95 3.47
CA ILE A 186 -13.27 2.50 3.33
C ILE A 186 -12.73 1.75 4.56
N ASP A 187 -11.61 2.20 5.13
CA ASP A 187 -11.02 1.62 6.35
C ASP A 187 -12.01 1.66 7.53
N GLN A 188 -12.74 2.77 7.72
CA GLN A 188 -13.71 2.92 8.80
C GLN A 188 -14.86 1.91 8.73
N PHE A 189 -15.21 1.42 7.53
CA PHE A 189 -16.28 0.45 7.36
C PHE A 189 -15.83 -1.00 7.58
N GLY A 190 -14.57 -1.22 7.97
CA GLY A 190 -14.04 -2.56 8.31
C GLY A 190 -13.93 -3.49 7.11
N VAL A 191 -13.88 -2.92 5.89
CA VAL A 191 -13.64 -3.66 4.66
C VAL A 191 -12.16 -4.02 4.58
N SER A 192 -11.84 -5.23 4.12
CA SER A 192 -10.45 -5.66 3.93
C SER A 192 -9.77 -4.85 2.83
N GLU A 193 -8.74 -4.10 3.21
CA GLU A 193 -7.71 -3.44 2.38
C GLU A 193 -8.11 -3.18 0.91
N PRO A 194 -8.79 -2.05 0.64
CA PRO A 194 -9.03 -1.64 -0.74
C PRO A 194 -7.71 -1.30 -1.41
N MET A 195 -7.51 -1.81 -2.62
CA MET A 195 -6.50 -1.28 -3.52
C MET A 195 -7.10 -0.13 -4.31
N ILE A 196 -6.70 1.10 -3.96
CA ILE A 196 -7.15 2.31 -4.64
C ILE A 196 -6.02 2.84 -5.52
N ARG A 197 -6.29 3.01 -6.82
CA ARG A 197 -5.28 3.42 -7.79
C ARG A 197 -5.86 4.42 -8.78
N LEU A 198 -5.05 5.41 -9.14
CA LEU A 198 -5.35 6.25 -10.29
C LEU A 198 -5.21 5.43 -11.59
N GLN A 199 -6.25 5.45 -12.42
CA GLN A 199 -6.28 4.87 -13.75
C GLN A 199 -6.42 6.00 -14.78
N GLY A 200 -5.37 6.28 -15.56
CA GLY A 200 -5.38 7.43 -16.48
C GLY A 200 -5.13 8.75 -15.75
N SER A 201 -5.84 9.81 -16.14
CA SER A 201 -5.70 11.17 -15.58
C SER A 201 -6.81 11.55 -14.59
N ASP A 202 -7.93 10.86 -14.63
CA ASP A 202 -9.22 11.27 -14.06
C ASP A 202 -10.07 10.11 -13.54
N GLN A 203 -9.63 8.85 -13.66
CA GLN A 203 -10.37 7.70 -13.13
C GLN A 203 -9.66 7.11 -11.91
N ILE A 204 -10.44 6.63 -10.94
CA ILE A 204 -9.96 5.93 -9.75
C ILE A 204 -10.50 4.51 -9.78
N LEU A 205 -9.61 3.52 -9.85
CA LEU A 205 -9.93 2.11 -9.70
C LEU A 205 -9.83 1.72 -8.22
N ILE A 206 -10.92 1.22 -7.65
CA ILE A 206 -11.00 0.68 -6.29
C ILE A 206 -11.23 -0.83 -6.42
N GLU A 207 -10.28 -1.64 -5.98
CA GLU A 207 -10.40 -3.09 -5.91
C GLU A 207 -10.47 -3.52 -4.44
N ILE A 208 -11.58 -4.12 -4.04
CA ILE A 208 -11.82 -4.59 -2.69
C ILE A 208 -11.77 -6.12 -2.70
N PRO A 209 -10.76 -6.76 -2.09
CA PRO A 209 -10.68 -8.21 -2.03
C PRO A 209 -11.80 -8.81 -1.17
N GLY A 210 -12.30 -9.98 -1.57
CA GLY A 210 -13.26 -10.77 -0.78
C GLY A 210 -14.75 -10.52 -1.08
N ALA A 211 -15.64 -11.07 -0.26
CA ALA A 211 -17.09 -10.95 -0.44
C ALA A 211 -17.60 -9.57 0.00
N ALA A 212 -17.23 -8.52 -0.73
CA ALA A 212 -17.69 -7.16 -0.47
C ALA A 212 -19.14 -7.02 -0.94
N ASP A 213 -20.00 -6.50 -0.06
CA ASP A 213 -21.40 -6.17 -0.36
C ASP A 213 -21.47 -4.88 -1.22
N PRO A 214 -22.01 -4.96 -2.46
CA PRO A 214 -22.18 -3.81 -3.35
C PRO A 214 -22.95 -2.63 -2.72
N GLU A 215 -23.97 -2.89 -1.89
CA GLU A 215 -24.82 -1.84 -1.32
C GLU A 215 -24.09 -1.09 -0.21
N ARG A 216 -23.45 -1.84 0.69
CA ARG A 216 -22.56 -1.28 1.72
C ARG A 216 -21.47 -0.44 1.09
N VAL A 217 -20.98 -0.86 -0.06
CA VAL A 217 -19.91 -0.15 -0.76
C VAL A 217 -20.37 1.14 -1.44
N ASN A 218 -21.50 1.07 -2.14
CA ASN A 218 -22.10 2.27 -2.72
C ASN A 218 -22.50 3.30 -1.66
N SER A 219 -22.83 2.86 -0.44
CA SER A 219 -23.16 3.78 0.66
C SER A 219 -21.96 4.64 1.12
N PHE A 220 -20.72 4.14 1.06
CA PHE A 220 -19.54 4.96 1.41
C PHE A 220 -19.07 5.86 0.25
N LEU A 221 -19.29 5.43 -0.99
CA LEU A 221 -18.95 6.22 -2.18
C LEU A 221 -19.90 7.40 -2.35
N ARG A 222 -21.19 7.19 -2.09
CA ARG A 222 -22.24 8.22 -2.16
C ARG A 222 -22.42 8.97 -0.85
N GLY A 223 -22.04 8.36 0.27
CA GLY A 223 -22.09 8.96 1.59
C GLY A 223 -21.21 10.20 1.60
N LYS A 224 -21.84 11.38 1.66
CA LYS A 224 -21.17 12.57 2.19
C LYS A 224 -20.84 12.21 3.63
N GLY A 225 -19.58 11.88 3.92
CA GLY A 225 -19.12 11.77 5.30
C GLY A 225 -19.52 13.08 5.98
N SER A 226 -20.45 13.01 6.92
CA SER A 226 -21.14 14.19 7.43
C SER A 226 -20.25 14.86 8.45
N LEU A 227 -19.29 15.64 7.96
CA LEU A 227 -18.46 16.45 8.83
C LEU A 227 -19.23 17.70 9.21
N LEU A 228 -19.46 17.90 10.50
CA LEU A 228 -20.24 19.00 11.06
C LEU A 228 -19.44 19.66 12.17
N PHE A 229 -19.47 20.98 12.22
CA PHE A 229 -19.00 21.73 13.38
C PHE A 229 -20.19 22.05 14.27
N LYS A 230 -20.11 21.62 15.53
CA LYS A 230 -21.18 21.78 16.51
C LYS A 230 -20.60 22.36 17.79
N MET A 231 -21.37 23.20 18.48
CA MET A 231 -20.94 23.75 19.76
C MET A 231 -20.99 22.68 20.85
N VAL A 232 -20.03 22.72 21.78
CA VAL A 232 -19.94 21.81 22.92
C VAL A 232 -20.38 22.54 24.18
N ASP A 233 -21.22 21.88 24.97
CA ASP A 233 -21.62 22.35 26.29
C ASP A 233 -20.74 21.70 27.36
N SER A 234 -19.75 22.45 27.86
CA SER A 234 -18.74 21.88 28.75
C SER A 234 -19.30 21.55 30.14
N GLU A 235 -20.28 22.31 30.62
CA GLU A 235 -20.91 22.08 31.93
C GLU A 235 -21.81 20.84 31.88
N LEU A 236 -22.68 20.75 30.87
CA LEU A 236 -23.53 19.58 30.68
C LEU A 236 -22.72 18.33 30.32
N SER A 237 -21.57 18.47 29.64
CA SER A 237 -20.65 17.35 29.38
C SER A 237 -20.14 16.74 30.68
N ALA A 238 -19.73 17.57 31.65
CA ALA A 238 -19.26 17.08 32.94
C ALA A 238 -20.39 16.39 33.73
N GLN A 239 -21.60 16.93 33.67
CA GLN A 239 -22.78 16.30 34.30
C GLN A 239 -23.14 14.96 33.64
N LEU A 240 -23.08 14.89 32.31
CA LEU A 240 -23.32 13.68 31.53
C LEU A 240 -22.33 12.56 31.87
N GLU A 241 -21.04 12.91 31.96
CA GLU A 241 -20.00 11.97 32.32
C GLU A 241 -20.25 11.36 33.71
N GLN A 242 -20.60 12.19 34.70
CA GLN A 242 -20.97 11.73 36.04
C GLN A 242 -22.23 10.85 36.03
N TYR A 243 -23.24 11.21 35.24
CA TYR A 243 -24.47 10.42 35.10
C TYR A 243 -24.19 9.03 34.55
N TYR A 244 -23.39 8.91 33.48
CA TYR A 244 -23.05 7.62 32.88
C TYR A 244 -22.13 6.78 33.75
N LEU A 245 -21.23 7.41 34.52
CA LEU A 245 -20.42 6.70 35.52
C LEU A 245 -21.28 6.11 36.64
N ALA A 246 -22.33 6.81 37.07
CA ALA A 246 -23.27 6.33 38.09
C ALA A 246 -24.25 5.28 37.53
N ASN A 247 -24.58 5.35 36.24
CA ASN A 247 -25.58 4.51 35.58
C ASN A 247 -25.02 3.80 34.33
N PRO A 248 -24.02 2.91 34.47
CA PRO A 248 -23.35 2.29 33.32
C PRO A 248 -24.29 1.43 32.46
N GLY A 249 -25.37 0.90 33.03
CA GLY A 249 -26.38 0.13 32.29
C GLY A 249 -27.34 0.97 31.45
N GLU A 250 -27.34 2.30 31.62
CA GLU A 250 -28.23 3.21 30.91
C GLU A 250 -27.54 4.01 29.80
N VAL A 251 -26.27 3.74 29.52
CA VAL A 251 -25.51 4.49 28.51
C VAL A 251 -26.10 4.27 27.11
N TYR A 252 -26.55 3.06 26.82
CA TYR A 252 -27.07 2.69 25.50
C TYR A 252 -28.54 2.28 25.58
N THR A 253 -29.27 2.58 24.51
CA THR A 253 -30.63 2.06 24.29
C THR A 253 -30.58 0.56 23.99
N GLU A 254 -31.76 -0.09 24.00
CA GLU A 254 -31.88 -1.51 23.59
C GLU A 254 -31.42 -1.75 22.14
N THR A 255 -31.42 -0.72 21.31
CA THR A 255 -30.93 -0.74 19.92
C THR A 255 -29.43 -0.48 19.79
N GLY A 256 -28.72 -0.23 20.90
CA GLY A 256 -27.28 0.06 20.93
C GLY A 256 -26.92 1.50 20.57
N ALA A 257 -27.89 2.39 20.42
CA ALA A 257 -27.65 3.83 20.24
C ALA A 257 -27.35 4.49 21.59
N LEU A 258 -26.61 5.61 21.59
CA LEU A 258 -26.34 6.36 22.81
C LEU A 258 -27.66 6.93 23.37
N LYS A 259 -28.02 6.54 24.61
CA LYS A 259 -29.24 7.01 25.26
C LYS A 259 -29.08 8.48 25.60
N GLN A 260 -30.01 9.31 25.16
CA GLN A 260 -30.07 10.73 25.50
C GLN A 260 -30.75 10.89 26.87
N PRO A 261 -30.05 11.32 27.94
CA PRO A 261 -30.66 11.44 29.25
C PRO A 261 -31.74 12.53 29.30
N GLU A 262 -32.79 12.33 30.09
CA GLU A 262 -33.93 13.27 30.19
C GLU A 262 -33.56 14.64 30.75
N PHE A 263 -32.43 14.75 31.49
CA PHE A 263 -31.96 16.03 32.01
C PHE A 263 -31.35 16.93 30.91
N LEU A 264 -31.03 16.38 29.73
CA LEU A 264 -30.55 17.19 28.62
C LEU A 264 -31.68 18.08 28.10
N PRO A 265 -31.49 19.41 28.05
CA PRO A 265 -32.51 20.30 27.52
C PRO A 265 -32.68 20.11 26.01
N ALA A 266 -33.84 20.50 25.48
CA ALA A 266 -34.11 20.44 24.05
C ALA A 266 -33.03 21.19 23.24
N GLY A 267 -32.55 20.60 22.15
CA GLY A 267 -31.46 21.15 21.33
C GLY A 267 -30.05 20.80 21.82
N LYS A 268 -29.91 19.98 22.88
CA LYS A 268 -28.63 19.38 23.31
C LYS A 268 -28.69 17.86 23.14
N MET A 269 -27.58 17.27 22.69
CA MET A 269 -27.44 15.83 22.52
C MET A 269 -26.11 15.33 23.10
N ALA A 270 -26.15 14.19 23.77
CA ALA A 270 -24.99 13.39 24.12
C ALA A 270 -24.35 12.80 22.86
N ALA A 271 -23.02 12.87 22.80
CA ALA A 271 -22.19 12.29 21.76
C ALA A 271 -20.91 11.69 22.37
N GLY A 272 -20.31 10.73 21.69
CA GLY A 272 -19.01 10.18 22.09
C GLY A 272 -17.87 11.00 21.49
N TYR A 273 -16.85 11.31 22.29
CA TYR A 273 -15.56 11.80 21.83
C TYR A 273 -14.61 10.64 21.58
N TYR A 274 -14.15 10.49 20.35
CA TYR A 274 -13.33 9.38 19.89
C TYR A 274 -11.93 9.84 19.50
N VAL A 275 -10.93 9.13 20.01
CA VAL A 275 -9.52 9.31 19.65
C VAL A 275 -9.05 8.06 18.94
N SER A 276 -8.25 8.22 17.89
CA SER A 276 -7.69 7.08 17.17
C SER A 276 -6.52 6.51 17.96
N ASP A 277 -6.52 5.20 18.15
CA ASP A 277 -5.45 4.49 18.86
C ASP A 277 -4.20 4.27 17.98
N GLU A 278 -3.20 3.56 18.50
CA GLU A 278 -1.96 3.22 17.79
C GLU A 278 -2.17 2.28 16.57
N TYR A 279 -3.40 1.82 16.32
CA TYR A 279 -3.82 1.08 15.14
C TYR A 279 -4.64 1.94 14.16
N GLY A 280 -4.90 3.21 14.48
CA GLY A 280 -5.81 4.09 13.74
C GLY A 280 -7.28 3.75 13.92
N ILE A 281 -7.65 3.01 14.98
CA ILE A 281 -9.03 2.62 15.31
C ILE A 281 -9.61 3.63 16.28
N ASP A 282 -10.84 4.08 16.02
CA ASP A 282 -11.56 5.00 16.89
C ASP A 282 -11.94 4.33 18.22
N GLU A 283 -11.33 4.79 19.31
CA GLU A 283 -11.70 4.45 20.69
C GLU A 283 -12.46 5.60 21.35
N LEU A 284 -13.54 5.25 22.06
CA LEU A 284 -14.30 6.21 22.86
C LEU A 284 -13.44 6.67 24.05
N ALA A 285 -13.07 7.94 24.06
CA ALA A 285 -12.30 8.56 25.14
C ALA A 285 -13.20 9.05 26.28
N ARG A 286 -14.30 9.76 25.95
CA ARG A 286 -15.30 10.24 26.92
C ARG A 286 -16.61 10.62 26.25
N PHE A 287 -17.64 10.89 27.02
CA PHE A 287 -18.90 11.45 26.53
C PHE A 287 -18.89 12.97 26.63
N VAL A 288 -19.54 13.62 25.67
CA VAL A 288 -19.68 15.07 25.60
C VAL A 288 -21.10 15.44 25.18
N VAL A 289 -21.53 16.63 25.57
CA VAL A 289 -22.80 17.21 25.14
C VAL A 289 -22.52 18.22 24.04
N ILE A 290 -23.15 18.03 22.89
CA ILE A 290 -23.06 18.93 21.74
C ILE A 290 -24.44 19.52 21.43
N GLU A 291 -24.46 20.65 20.76
CA GLU A 291 -25.70 21.25 20.25
C GLU A 291 -26.22 20.47 19.04
N GLU A 292 -27.55 20.30 18.96
CA GLU A 292 -28.16 19.65 17.81
C GLU A 292 -28.04 20.52 16.56
N GLU A 293 -28.11 21.85 16.73
CA GLU A 293 -27.93 22.85 15.67
C GLU A 293 -26.55 22.73 15.03
N ILE A 294 -26.52 22.79 13.69
CA ILE A 294 -25.29 22.74 12.92
C ILE A 294 -24.69 24.15 12.88
N GLY A 295 -23.50 24.31 13.46
CA GLY A 295 -22.78 25.58 13.43
C GLY A 295 -22.14 25.86 12.07
N LEU A 296 -21.48 24.85 11.49
CA LEU A 296 -20.94 24.90 10.12
C LEU A 296 -20.97 23.50 9.52
N ASP A 297 -21.40 23.40 8.26
CA ASP A 297 -21.32 22.17 7.48
C ASP A 297 -19.92 22.03 6.83
N GLY A 298 -19.35 20.84 6.89
CA GLY A 298 -18.05 20.51 6.31
C GLY A 298 -17.96 20.68 4.81
N ILE A 299 -19.07 20.81 4.08
CA ILE A 299 -19.07 21.18 2.64
C ILE A 299 -18.35 22.50 2.35
N HIS A 300 -18.22 23.37 3.36
CA HIS A 300 -17.58 24.67 3.23
C HIS A 300 -16.06 24.64 3.39
N LEU A 301 -15.46 23.47 3.62
CA LEU A 301 -14.00 23.33 3.69
C LEU A 301 -13.41 23.24 2.29
N GLU A 302 -12.49 24.15 1.98
CA GLU A 302 -11.73 24.11 0.72
C GLU A 302 -10.45 23.28 0.85
N SER A 303 -9.79 23.37 2.00
CA SER A 303 -8.53 22.66 2.24
C SER A 303 -8.26 22.51 3.73
N ALA A 304 -7.55 21.46 4.13
CA ALA A 304 -7.01 21.28 5.48
C ALA A 304 -5.59 20.71 5.41
N THR A 305 -4.64 21.38 6.06
CA THR A 305 -3.20 21.11 5.99
C THR A 305 -2.57 21.16 7.38
N THR A 306 -1.58 20.32 7.61
CA THR A 306 -0.76 20.38 8.82
C THR A 306 0.39 21.36 8.62
N ALA A 307 0.68 22.17 9.63
CA ALA A 307 1.86 23.03 9.68
C ALA A 307 2.50 22.97 11.06
N THR A 308 3.63 23.64 11.21
CA THR A 308 4.26 23.89 12.51
C THR A 308 4.13 25.38 12.81
N ASP A 309 3.61 25.71 13.98
CA ASP A 309 3.53 27.08 14.45
C ASP A 309 4.96 27.64 14.60
N PRO A 310 5.31 28.74 13.89
CA PRO A 310 6.64 29.33 13.92
C PRO A 310 7.08 29.83 15.31
N ILE A 311 6.13 30.15 16.19
CA ILE A 311 6.40 30.74 17.51
C ILE A 311 6.57 29.64 18.56
N THR A 312 5.61 28.71 18.62
CA THR A 312 5.59 27.68 19.66
C THR A 312 6.33 26.41 19.27
N GLY A 313 6.64 26.23 17.98
CA GLY A 313 7.22 25.00 17.44
C GLY A 313 6.26 23.80 17.49
N ARG A 314 4.99 24.02 17.84
CA ARG A 314 3.98 22.96 17.99
C ARG A 314 3.27 22.70 16.65
N PRO A 315 2.84 21.46 16.40
CA PRO A 315 2.05 21.15 15.22
C PRO A 315 0.66 21.79 15.32
N VAL A 316 0.17 22.28 14.18
CA VAL A 316 -1.13 22.93 14.02
C VAL A 316 -1.82 22.44 12.75
N VAL A 317 -3.15 22.50 12.73
CA VAL A 317 -3.97 22.21 11.56
C VAL A 317 -4.56 23.51 11.03
N ASN A 318 -4.20 23.88 9.81
CA ASN A 318 -4.74 25.05 9.13
C ASN A 318 -5.75 24.59 8.07
N PHE A 319 -6.98 25.07 8.15
CA PHE A 319 -7.98 24.85 7.12
C PHE A 319 -8.57 26.16 6.60
N LYS A 320 -8.98 26.13 5.34
CA LYS A 320 -9.61 27.28 4.66
C LYS A 320 -11.07 26.99 4.39
N LEU A 321 -11.88 28.02 4.55
CA LEU A 321 -13.31 28.01 4.26
C LEU A 321 -13.59 28.81 2.99
N ASP A 322 -14.64 28.39 2.26
CA ASP A 322 -15.19 29.20 1.18
C ASP A 322 -15.77 30.52 1.72
N ASN A 323 -16.13 31.44 0.83
CA ASN A 323 -16.64 32.76 1.23
C ASN A 323 -17.92 32.68 2.09
N LEU A 324 -18.85 31.78 1.76
CA LEU A 324 -20.13 31.64 2.46
C LEU A 324 -19.91 31.01 3.84
N GLY A 325 -19.15 29.92 3.89
CA GLY A 325 -18.75 29.23 5.11
C GLY A 325 -17.94 30.12 6.03
N GLY A 326 -17.07 30.98 5.48
CA GLY A 326 -16.32 31.95 6.26
C GLY A 326 -17.21 32.98 6.97
N ASP A 327 -18.28 33.44 6.32
CA ASP A 327 -19.25 34.36 6.92
C ASP A 327 -20.09 33.69 8.02
N ILE A 328 -20.54 32.45 7.77
CA ILE A 328 -21.24 31.62 8.76
C ILE A 328 -20.35 31.38 9.97
N PHE A 329 -19.11 30.96 9.73
CA PHE A 329 -18.14 30.64 10.77
C PHE A 329 -17.71 31.87 11.56
N TYR A 330 -17.57 33.03 10.92
CA TYR A 330 -17.28 34.28 11.62
C TYR A 330 -18.41 34.67 12.57
N LYS A 331 -19.67 34.57 12.13
CA LYS A 331 -20.82 34.82 13.00
C LYS A 331 -20.88 33.85 14.17
N LEU A 332 -20.64 32.56 13.91
CA LEU A 332 -20.61 31.52 14.94
C LEU A 332 -19.51 31.76 15.97
N THR A 333 -18.27 32.02 15.53
CA THR A 333 -17.11 32.17 16.40
C THR A 333 -17.12 33.48 17.17
N SER A 334 -17.48 34.60 16.53
CA SER A 334 -17.54 35.91 17.19
C SER A 334 -18.57 35.98 18.32
N THR A 335 -19.66 35.22 18.24
CA THR A 335 -20.70 35.17 19.28
C THR A 335 -20.43 34.14 20.37
N ASN A 336 -19.46 33.24 20.17
CA ASN A 336 -19.16 32.12 21.06
C ASN A 336 -17.68 32.08 21.51
N VAL A 337 -17.03 33.24 21.58
CA VAL A 337 -15.65 33.35 22.10
C VAL A 337 -15.57 32.78 23.52
N GLY A 338 -14.55 31.95 23.78
CA GLY A 338 -14.34 31.23 25.03
C GLY A 338 -15.08 29.90 25.13
N LYS A 339 -16.00 29.58 24.22
CA LYS A 339 -16.69 28.29 24.18
C LYS A 339 -15.94 27.26 23.33
N THR A 340 -16.28 25.99 23.53
CA THR A 340 -15.67 24.86 22.83
C THR A 340 -16.48 24.48 21.59
N LEU A 341 -15.80 24.29 20.47
CA LEU A 341 -16.34 23.81 19.21
C LEU A 341 -15.88 22.37 18.98
N ALA A 342 -16.79 21.49 18.56
CA ALA A 342 -16.51 20.11 18.18
C ALA A 342 -16.51 19.94 16.66
N VAL A 343 -15.56 19.15 16.17
CA VAL A 343 -15.59 18.56 14.83
C VAL A 343 -16.23 17.18 14.95
N VAL A 344 -17.40 17.02 14.36
CA VAL A 344 -18.21 15.81 14.41
C VAL A 344 -18.20 15.15 13.04
N MET A 345 -17.95 13.85 12.99
CA MET A 345 -17.98 13.04 11.78
C MET A 345 -18.83 11.82 12.01
N ASP A 346 -19.90 11.68 11.24
CA ASP A 346 -20.81 10.53 11.31
C ASP A 346 -21.30 10.26 12.74
N GLY A 347 -21.65 11.34 13.44
CA GLY A 347 -22.14 11.31 14.83
C GLY A 347 -21.07 11.14 15.91
N LYS A 348 -19.79 10.98 15.53
CA LYS A 348 -18.65 10.86 16.45
C LYS A 348 -17.90 12.17 16.55
N VAL A 349 -17.66 12.66 17.76
CA VAL A 349 -16.80 13.84 17.96
C VAL A 349 -15.33 13.41 17.79
N LYS A 350 -14.63 13.99 16.83
CA LYS A 350 -13.24 13.64 16.47
C LYS A 350 -12.22 14.61 17.05
N ALA A 351 -12.58 15.88 17.17
CA ALA A 351 -11.74 16.90 17.79
C ALA A 351 -12.59 17.95 18.48
N MET A 352 -12.00 18.62 19.46
CA MET A 352 -12.59 19.77 20.13
C MET A 352 -11.53 20.86 20.27
N ALA A 353 -11.95 22.12 20.10
CA ALA A 353 -11.08 23.26 20.26
C ALA A 353 -11.83 24.43 20.88
N THR A 354 -11.15 25.24 21.68
CA THR A 354 -11.71 26.45 22.24
C THR A 354 -11.60 27.61 21.23
N ILE A 355 -12.68 28.36 21.08
CA ILE A 355 -12.74 29.54 20.21
C ILE A 355 -12.08 30.70 20.94
N ASN A 356 -10.95 31.21 20.44
CA ASN A 356 -10.23 32.33 21.06
C ASN A 356 -10.68 33.70 20.53
N GLU A 357 -11.11 33.76 19.27
CA GLU A 357 -11.51 34.99 18.59
C GLU A 357 -12.52 34.69 17.47
N GLY A 358 -13.06 35.75 16.84
CA GLY A 358 -13.90 35.61 15.65
C GLY A 358 -13.06 35.30 14.41
N ILE A 359 -13.26 34.14 13.81
CA ILE A 359 -12.46 33.62 12.70
C ILE A 359 -13.33 33.53 11.45
N ARG A 360 -12.85 34.09 10.33
CA ARG A 360 -13.58 34.10 9.05
C ARG A 360 -13.13 32.98 8.12
N SER A 361 -12.07 33.20 7.34
CA SER A 361 -11.74 32.31 6.21
C SER A 361 -10.56 31.36 6.46
N SER A 362 -9.67 31.67 7.40
CA SER A 362 -8.49 30.86 7.68
C SER A 362 -8.49 30.49 9.15
N VAL A 363 -8.67 29.20 9.43
CA VAL A 363 -8.80 28.68 10.78
C VAL A 363 -7.55 27.88 11.12
N GLN A 364 -7.00 28.13 12.31
CA GLN A 364 -5.89 27.38 12.87
C GLN A 364 -6.35 26.66 14.13
N ILE A 365 -6.14 25.35 14.18
CA ILE A 365 -6.37 24.53 15.36
C ILE A 365 -5.02 24.07 15.92
N SER A 366 -4.83 24.25 17.23
CA SER A 366 -3.60 23.91 17.95
C SER A 366 -3.90 22.96 19.12
N GLY A 367 -2.85 22.46 19.78
CA GLY A 367 -2.98 21.59 20.95
C GLY A 367 -2.87 20.09 20.69
N PHE A 368 -2.44 19.71 19.48
CA PHE A 368 -2.29 18.32 19.07
C PHE A 368 -0.82 17.88 19.11
N THR A 369 -0.61 16.58 19.09
CA THR A 369 0.64 15.98 18.64
C THR A 369 0.75 16.02 17.11
N ALA A 370 1.92 15.70 16.55
CA ALA A 370 2.10 15.73 15.09
C ALA A 370 1.21 14.70 14.38
N GLU A 371 1.00 13.55 15.03
CA GLU A 371 0.15 12.46 14.54
C GLU A 371 -1.33 12.83 14.62
N GLU A 372 -1.79 13.33 15.78
CA GLU A 372 -3.16 13.83 15.95
C GLU A 372 -3.50 14.97 14.98
N ALA A 373 -2.56 15.87 14.71
CA ALA A 373 -2.75 16.94 13.73
C ALA A 373 -2.90 16.39 12.31
N ALA A 374 -2.11 15.37 11.93
CA ALA A 374 -2.22 14.71 10.64
C ALA A 374 -3.56 14.00 10.49
N ASP A 375 -3.98 13.25 11.51
CA ASP A 375 -5.27 12.56 11.53
C ASP A 375 -6.44 13.55 11.48
N LEU A 376 -6.38 14.65 12.23
CA LEU A 376 -7.41 15.68 12.17
C LEU A 376 -7.45 16.37 10.80
N ALA A 377 -6.30 16.66 10.18
CA ALA A 377 -6.27 17.22 8.84
C ALA A 377 -6.93 16.28 7.82
N ILE A 378 -6.69 14.97 7.95
CA ILE A 378 -7.35 13.93 7.14
C ILE A 378 -8.85 13.94 7.39
N VAL A 379 -9.29 13.93 8.65
CA VAL A 379 -10.71 13.97 9.05
C VAL A 379 -11.41 15.20 8.48
N LEU A 380 -10.78 16.37 8.56
CA LEU A 380 -11.31 17.60 7.97
C LEU A 380 -11.40 17.51 6.44
N ARG A 381 -10.42 16.87 5.79
CA ARG A 381 -10.46 16.61 4.34
C ARG A 381 -11.54 15.60 3.94
N THR A 382 -11.89 14.63 4.78
CA THR A 382 -12.89 13.62 4.39
C THR A 382 -14.33 14.15 4.31
N ALA A 383 -14.58 15.40 4.70
CA ALA A 383 -15.88 16.09 4.58
C ALA A 383 -16.33 16.26 3.13
N ALA A 384 -15.39 16.60 2.24
CA ALA A 384 -15.65 16.89 0.84
C ALA A 384 -14.54 16.28 0.00
N LEU A 385 -14.92 15.56 -1.06
CA LEU A 385 -13.97 15.20 -2.09
C LEU A 385 -13.62 16.48 -2.87
N PRO A 386 -12.34 16.87 -2.99
CA PRO A 386 -11.89 17.93 -3.89
C PRO A 386 -12.57 17.94 -5.26
N ILE A 387 -12.76 16.76 -5.87
CA ILE A 387 -13.50 16.58 -7.11
C ILE A 387 -14.64 15.57 -6.91
N GLU A 388 -15.81 15.84 -7.48
CA GLU A 388 -16.93 14.91 -7.37
C GLU A 388 -16.65 13.66 -8.20
N LEU A 389 -16.99 12.49 -7.67
CA LEU A 389 -16.70 11.21 -8.30
C LEU A 389 -18.01 10.51 -8.69
N THR A 390 -18.09 10.05 -9.92
CA THR A 390 -19.21 9.27 -10.44
C THR A 390 -18.79 7.83 -10.65
N VAL A 391 -19.71 6.88 -10.44
CA VAL A 391 -19.42 5.46 -10.69
C VAL A 391 -19.55 5.17 -12.17
N SER A 392 -18.42 4.90 -12.84
CA SER A 392 -18.35 4.56 -14.27
C SER A 392 -18.61 3.07 -14.50
N SER A 393 -18.07 2.18 -13.64
CA SER A 393 -18.27 0.73 -13.74
C SER A 393 -18.14 0.02 -12.39
N GLN A 394 -18.85 -1.10 -12.20
CA GLN A 394 -18.77 -1.95 -11.00
C GLN A 394 -18.85 -3.43 -11.41
N GLN A 395 -17.91 -4.25 -10.92
CA GLN A 395 -17.82 -5.69 -11.22
C GLN A 395 -17.46 -6.48 -9.96
N ALA A 396 -18.07 -7.66 -9.77
CA ALA A 396 -17.73 -8.57 -8.68
C ALA A 396 -17.26 -9.92 -9.24
N VAL A 397 -16.20 -10.48 -8.66
CA VAL A 397 -15.57 -11.74 -9.06
C VAL A 397 -15.46 -12.66 -7.84
N GLY A 398 -15.86 -13.93 -7.98
CA GLY A 398 -15.78 -14.92 -6.90
C GLY A 398 -14.35 -15.42 -6.65
N ALA A 399 -14.01 -15.68 -5.38
CA ALA A 399 -12.66 -16.09 -4.96
C ALA A 399 -12.20 -17.44 -5.53
N THR A 400 -13.10 -18.41 -5.70
CA THR A 400 -12.76 -19.75 -6.21
C THR A 400 -12.24 -19.74 -7.65
N LEU A 401 -12.72 -18.80 -8.46
CA LEU A 401 -12.31 -18.69 -9.86
C LEU A 401 -10.83 -18.27 -10.00
N GLY A 402 -10.33 -17.50 -9.04
CA GLY A 402 -8.96 -16.97 -9.07
C GLY A 402 -7.89 -17.97 -8.68
N GLU A 403 -8.13 -18.80 -7.65
CA GLU A 403 -7.15 -19.81 -7.20
C GLU A 403 -6.84 -20.83 -8.30
N ASP A 404 -7.87 -21.33 -8.98
CA ASP A 404 -7.72 -22.24 -10.12
C ASP A 404 -6.96 -21.57 -11.27
N ALA A 405 -7.26 -20.30 -11.56
CA ALA A 405 -6.61 -19.55 -12.61
C ALA A 405 -5.11 -19.32 -12.34
N ILE A 406 -4.74 -19.02 -11.08
CA ILE A 406 -3.33 -18.91 -10.66
C ILE A 406 -2.60 -20.25 -10.89
N ALA A 407 -3.20 -21.35 -10.42
CA ALA A 407 -2.57 -22.66 -10.49
C ALA A 407 -2.35 -23.12 -11.95
N VAL A 408 -3.34 -22.90 -12.82
CA VAL A 408 -3.24 -23.20 -14.25
C VAL A 408 -2.21 -22.29 -14.93
N GLY A 409 -2.22 -20.99 -14.63
CA GLY A 409 -1.29 -20.01 -15.19
C GLY A 409 0.17 -20.33 -14.85
N LEU A 410 0.47 -20.64 -13.58
CA LEU A 410 1.82 -21.02 -13.14
C LEU A 410 2.30 -22.31 -13.81
N LYS A 411 1.42 -23.32 -13.93
CA LYS A 411 1.73 -24.57 -14.65
C LYS A 411 2.05 -24.30 -16.12
N ALA A 412 1.29 -23.43 -16.78
CA ALA A 412 1.51 -23.06 -18.19
C ALA A 412 2.86 -22.33 -18.38
N ILE A 413 3.20 -21.39 -17.50
CA ILE A 413 4.51 -20.70 -17.51
C ILE A 413 5.64 -21.71 -17.31
N ALA A 414 5.55 -22.58 -16.31
CA ALA A 414 6.59 -23.55 -16.00
C ALA A 414 6.80 -24.56 -17.14
N LEU A 415 5.71 -25.09 -17.71
CA LEU A 415 5.78 -26.00 -18.85
C LEU A 415 6.34 -25.31 -20.10
N GLY A 416 5.85 -24.10 -20.42
CA GLY A 416 6.35 -23.31 -21.53
C GLY A 416 7.84 -23.01 -21.41
N PHE A 417 8.29 -22.60 -20.22
CA PHE A 417 9.71 -22.36 -19.93
C PHE A 417 10.55 -23.62 -20.15
N LEU A 418 10.11 -24.76 -19.61
CA LEU A 418 10.83 -26.02 -19.76
C LEU A 418 10.95 -26.45 -21.23
N LEU A 419 9.86 -26.34 -22.01
CA LEU A 419 9.87 -26.68 -23.43
C LEU A 419 10.82 -25.79 -24.23
N VAL A 420 10.84 -24.49 -23.94
CA VAL A 420 11.74 -23.53 -24.59
C VAL A 420 13.20 -23.86 -24.28
N VAL A 421 13.55 -24.14 -23.01
CA VAL A 421 14.90 -24.54 -22.60
C VAL A 421 15.35 -25.81 -23.33
N ILE A 422 14.48 -26.83 -23.38
CA ILE A 422 14.79 -28.09 -24.07
C ILE A 422 15.04 -27.83 -25.57
N LEU A 423 14.19 -27.03 -26.22
CA LEU A 423 14.32 -26.74 -27.64
C LEU A 423 15.60 -25.94 -27.95
N MET A 424 15.92 -24.94 -27.13
CA MET A 424 17.11 -24.11 -27.30
C MET A 424 18.39 -24.92 -27.13
N PHE A 425 18.43 -25.79 -26.12
CA PHE A 425 19.55 -26.72 -25.94
C PHE A 425 19.66 -27.72 -27.11
N ALA A 426 18.54 -28.27 -27.57
CA ALA A 426 18.53 -29.24 -28.68
C ALA A 426 19.04 -28.63 -29.99
N TYR A 427 18.64 -27.40 -30.33
CA TYR A 427 19.05 -26.76 -31.60
C TYR A 427 20.44 -26.09 -31.53
N TYR A 428 20.74 -25.37 -30.43
CA TYR A 428 21.94 -24.51 -30.34
C TYR A 428 23.00 -25.02 -29.37
N GLY A 429 22.76 -26.12 -28.65
CA GLY A 429 23.72 -26.71 -27.72
C GLY A 429 24.18 -25.73 -26.62
N LEU A 430 25.48 -25.52 -26.48
CA LEU A 430 26.08 -24.61 -25.48
C LEU A 430 25.65 -23.15 -25.67
N SER A 431 25.41 -22.69 -26.91
CA SER A 431 24.85 -21.35 -27.15
C SER A 431 23.40 -21.25 -26.72
N GLY A 432 22.66 -22.38 -26.73
CA GLY A 432 21.30 -22.46 -26.19
C GLY A 432 21.26 -22.12 -24.70
N LEU A 433 22.20 -22.64 -23.91
CA LEU A 433 22.31 -22.33 -22.47
C LEU A 433 22.53 -20.84 -22.19
N VAL A 434 23.19 -20.12 -23.10
CA VAL A 434 23.34 -18.65 -22.98
C VAL A 434 22.00 -17.95 -23.19
N ALA A 435 21.20 -18.41 -24.15
CA ALA A 435 19.85 -17.91 -24.35
C ALA A 435 18.93 -18.24 -23.17
N ASP A 436 19.06 -19.44 -22.59
CA ASP A 436 18.28 -19.85 -21.41
C ASP A 436 18.64 -19.01 -20.17
N LEU A 437 19.93 -18.69 -19.99
CA LEU A 437 20.37 -17.76 -18.94
C LEU A 437 19.79 -16.35 -19.16
N ALA A 438 19.80 -15.86 -20.40
CA ALA A 438 19.20 -14.58 -20.75
C ALA A 438 17.68 -14.59 -20.51
N LEU A 439 16.99 -15.69 -20.83
CA LEU A 439 15.56 -15.88 -20.60
C LEU A 439 15.21 -15.87 -19.11
N LEU A 440 15.97 -16.58 -18.29
CA LEU A 440 15.79 -16.59 -16.84
C LEU A 440 15.99 -15.20 -16.26
N LEU A 441 17.04 -14.49 -16.69
CA LEU A 441 17.28 -13.12 -16.26
C LEU A 441 16.19 -12.17 -16.77
N ASN A 442 15.64 -12.40 -17.97
CA ASN A 442 14.54 -11.63 -18.51
C ASN A 442 13.29 -11.77 -17.62
N MET A 443 12.93 -12.99 -17.22
CA MET A 443 11.83 -13.21 -16.29
C MET A 443 12.06 -12.51 -14.95
N PHE A 444 13.28 -12.58 -14.41
CA PHE A 444 13.64 -11.92 -13.17
C PHE A 444 13.47 -10.39 -13.24
N ILE A 445 13.99 -9.76 -14.31
CA ILE A 445 13.86 -8.31 -14.52
C ILE A 445 12.40 -7.91 -14.74
N MET A 446 11.64 -8.70 -15.52
CA MET A 446 10.23 -8.44 -15.80
C MET A 446 9.37 -8.45 -14.53
N VAL A 447 9.47 -9.50 -13.70
CA VAL A 447 8.71 -9.57 -12.43
C VAL A 447 9.16 -8.49 -11.45
N SER A 448 10.46 -8.18 -11.43
CA SER A 448 10.99 -7.09 -10.62
C SER A 448 10.40 -5.73 -11.01
N PHE A 449 10.29 -5.44 -12.31
CA PHE A 449 9.69 -4.21 -12.79
C PHE A 449 8.19 -4.14 -12.46
N LEU A 450 7.45 -5.25 -12.63
CA LEU A 450 6.05 -5.30 -12.20
C LEU A 450 5.90 -4.99 -10.70
N SER A 451 6.80 -5.52 -9.86
CA SER A 451 6.85 -5.24 -8.43
C SER A 451 7.21 -3.78 -8.12
N ALA A 452 8.18 -3.19 -8.85
CA ALA A 452 8.65 -1.83 -8.61
C ALA A 452 7.56 -0.76 -8.82
N PHE A 453 6.69 -0.97 -9.81
CA PHE A 453 5.60 -0.06 -10.15
C PHE A 453 4.26 -0.47 -9.51
N ASN A 454 4.29 -1.46 -8.59
CA ASN A 454 3.12 -2.06 -7.96
C ASN A 454 2.06 -2.50 -8.98
N PHE A 455 2.44 -2.94 -10.19
CA PHE A 455 1.45 -3.35 -11.19
C PHE A 455 0.66 -4.56 -10.71
N THR A 456 -0.67 -4.50 -10.90
CA THR A 456 -1.57 -5.59 -10.55
C THR A 456 -1.40 -6.72 -11.56
N VAL A 457 -1.09 -7.93 -11.10
CA VAL A 457 -1.03 -9.12 -11.94
C VAL A 457 -2.42 -9.71 -12.06
N THR A 458 -2.96 -9.64 -13.27
CA THR A 458 -4.23 -10.27 -13.67
C THR A 458 -3.97 -11.53 -14.49
N LEU A 459 -5.00 -12.33 -14.75
CA LEU A 459 -4.97 -13.46 -15.68
C LEU A 459 -4.54 -13.04 -17.09
N THR A 460 -5.00 -11.87 -17.55
CA THR A 460 -4.56 -11.30 -18.83
C THR A 460 -3.08 -10.87 -18.79
N SER A 461 -2.59 -10.38 -17.65
CA SER A 461 -1.17 -10.09 -17.46
C SER A 461 -0.34 -11.37 -17.51
N ILE A 462 -0.81 -12.46 -16.90
CA ILE A 462 -0.19 -13.80 -16.99
C ILE A 462 -0.09 -14.27 -18.45
N ALA A 463 -1.13 -14.06 -19.26
CA ALA A 463 -1.07 -14.35 -20.69
C ALA A 463 0.03 -13.52 -21.41
N GLY A 464 0.20 -12.26 -21.01
CA GLY A 464 1.29 -11.40 -21.48
C GLY A 464 2.68 -11.92 -21.08
N LEU A 465 2.83 -12.43 -19.85
CA LEU A 465 4.07 -13.08 -19.40
C LEU A 465 4.41 -14.30 -20.27
N ILE A 466 3.42 -15.16 -20.53
CA ILE A 466 3.56 -16.36 -21.35
C ILE A 466 3.95 -16.00 -22.79
N LEU A 467 3.29 -15.00 -23.38
CA LEU A 467 3.61 -14.55 -24.74
C LEU A 467 5.04 -13.99 -24.83
N THR A 468 5.41 -13.15 -23.86
CA THR A 468 6.76 -12.59 -23.78
C THR A 468 7.81 -13.69 -23.64
N LEU A 469 7.53 -14.73 -22.85
CA LEU A 469 8.46 -15.85 -22.69
C LEU A 469 8.85 -16.48 -24.03
N GLY A 470 7.89 -16.67 -24.93
CA GLY A 470 8.14 -17.18 -26.28
C GLY A 470 8.92 -16.18 -27.15
N MET A 471 8.50 -14.91 -27.15
CA MET A 471 9.15 -13.85 -27.95
C MET A 471 10.57 -13.53 -27.47
N ALA A 472 10.86 -13.69 -26.18
CA ALA A 472 12.16 -13.33 -25.61
C ALA A 472 13.31 -14.18 -26.17
N VAL A 473 13.01 -15.41 -26.59
CA VAL A 473 14.00 -16.31 -27.19
C VAL A 473 14.26 -16.00 -28.66
N ASP A 474 13.27 -15.47 -29.39
CA ASP A 474 13.38 -15.14 -30.81
C ASP A 474 14.54 -14.17 -31.09
N THR A 475 14.72 -13.16 -30.22
CA THR A 475 15.83 -12.22 -30.35
C THR A 475 17.20 -12.91 -30.31
N ASN A 476 17.36 -13.89 -29.40
CA ASN A 476 18.61 -14.66 -29.34
C ASN A 476 18.80 -15.53 -30.58
N VAL A 477 17.72 -16.12 -31.13
CA VAL A 477 17.76 -16.91 -32.37
C VAL A 477 18.25 -16.08 -33.56
N ILE A 478 17.71 -14.88 -33.76
CA ILE A 478 18.13 -13.96 -34.84
C ILE A 478 19.63 -13.65 -34.74
N ILE A 479 20.09 -13.34 -33.53
CA ILE A 479 21.51 -13.07 -33.27
C ILE A 479 22.37 -14.30 -33.58
N PHE A 480 21.95 -15.50 -33.14
CA PHE A 480 22.74 -16.72 -33.33
C PHE A 480 22.85 -17.11 -34.80
N GLU A 481 21.76 -17.01 -35.57
CA GLU A 481 21.81 -17.26 -37.01
C GLU A 481 22.69 -16.23 -37.73
N ARG A 482 22.64 -14.95 -37.33
CA ARG A 482 23.53 -13.94 -37.93
C ARG A 482 25.00 -14.23 -37.64
N ILE A 483 25.35 -14.64 -36.42
CA ILE A 483 26.72 -15.05 -36.07
C ILE A 483 27.15 -16.28 -36.89
N LYS A 484 26.26 -17.28 -37.06
CA LYS A 484 26.53 -18.47 -37.89
C LYS A 484 26.78 -18.10 -39.35
N GLU A 485 26.03 -17.15 -39.89
CA GLU A 485 26.20 -16.67 -41.26
C GLU A 485 27.56 -15.97 -41.44
N GLU A 486 27.91 -15.06 -40.54
CA GLU A 486 29.21 -14.35 -40.56
C GLU A 486 30.40 -15.30 -40.41
N ARG A 487 30.23 -16.37 -39.62
CA ARG A 487 31.22 -17.45 -39.50
C ARG A 487 31.34 -18.27 -40.79
N ARG A 488 30.23 -18.58 -41.46
CA ARG A 488 30.23 -19.27 -42.77
C ARG A 488 30.93 -18.46 -43.85
N MET A 489 30.93 -17.13 -43.73
CA MET A 489 31.70 -16.22 -44.59
C MET A 489 33.21 -16.19 -44.26
N GLY A 490 33.69 -17.04 -43.34
CA GLY A 490 35.11 -17.21 -43.03
C GLY A 490 35.67 -16.27 -41.96
N LYS A 491 34.83 -15.50 -41.26
CA LYS A 491 35.29 -14.62 -40.16
C LYS A 491 35.72 -15.43 -38.94
N SER A 492 36.70 -14.90 -38.20
CA SER A 492 37.08 -15.46 -36.90
C SER A 492 35.92 -15.37 -35.89
N ASP A 493 35.87 -16.27 -34.90
CA ASP A 493 34.73 -16.35 -33.97
C ASP A 493 34.46 -15.00 -33.25
N SER A 494 35.51 -14.25 -32.88
CA SER A 494 35.39 -12.90 -32.29
C SER A 494 34.80 -11.88 -33.27
N ALA A 495 35.28 -11.87 -34.52
CA ALA A 495 34.80 -10.96 -35.55
C ALA A 495 33.38 -11.30 -36.00
N ALA A 496 33.02 -12.59 -36.04
CA ALA A 496 31.69 -13.07 -36.36
C ALA A 496 30.67 -12.68 -35.27
N ILE A 497 31.05 -12.76 -33.99
CA ILE A 497 30.21 -12.30 -32.88
C ILE A 497 29.98 -10.79 -32.97
N ALA A 498 31.04 -9.99 -33.09
CA ALA A 498 30.92 -8.54 -33.18
C ALA A 498 30.07 -8.11 -34.40
N ALA A 499 30.29 -8.73 -35.57
CA ALA A 499 29.51 -8.47 -36.77
C ALA A 499 28.05 -8.95 -36.62
N GLY A 500 27.84 -10.11 -36.02
CA GLY A 500 26.54 -10.71 -35.79
C GLY A 500 25.66 -9.82 -34.92
N PHE A 501 26.14 -9.40 -33.76
CA PHE A 501 25.43 -8.47 -32.87
C PHE A 501 25.17 -7.12 -33.53
N ASN A 502 26.16 -6.55 -34.24
CA ASN A 502 26.00 -5.23 -34.87
C ASN A 502 24.95 -5.24 -35.99
N LYS A 503 24.93 -6.30 -36.82
CA LYS A 503 23.95 -6.41 -37.91
C LYS A 503 22.57 -6.85 -37.42
N ALA A 504 22.50 -7.76 -36.44
CA ALA A 504 21.23 -8.19 -35.86
C ALA A 504 20.56 -7.07 -35.04
N PHE A 505 21.32 -6.10 -34.52
CA PHE A 505 20.80 -5.01 -33.70
C PHE A 505 19.59 -4.31 -34.33
N TRP A 506 19.71 -3.85 -35.58
CA TRP A 506 18.61 -3.12 -36.25
C TRP A 506 17.40 -4.01 -36.52
N THR A 507 17.59 -5.25 -36.96
CA THR A 507 16.49 -6.20 -37.15
C THR A 507 15.74 -6.48 -35.85
N VAL A 508 16.47 -6.65 -34.74
CA VAL A 508 15.90 -6.86 -33.42
C VAL A 508 15.18 -5.60 -32.93
N MET A 509 15.76 -4.42 -33.12
CA MET A 509 15.12 -3.16 -32.74
C MET A 509 13.82 -2.97 -33.52
N ASP A 510 13.81 -3.16 -34.83
CA ASP A 510 12.63 -2.96 -35.67
C ASP A 510 11.47 -3.90 -35.26
N ALA A 511 11.76 -5.19 -35.04
CA ALA A 511 10.75 -6.16 -34.61
C ALA A 511 10.19 -5.87 -33.20
N ASN A 512 11.03 -5.42 -32.27
CA ASN A 512 10.58 -5.15 -30.90
C ASN A 512 9.91 -3.77 -30.76
N ILE A 513 10.38 -2.74 -31.48
CA ILE A 513 9.78 -1.39 -31.47
C ILE A 513 8.36 -1.44 -32.01
N THR A 514 8.11 -2.15 -33.11
CA THR A 514 6.75 -2.32 -33.65
C THR A 514 5.82 -2.96 -32.63
N THR A 515 6.29 -3.98 -31.92
CA THR A 515 5.51 -4.63 -30.85
C THR A 515 5.31 -3.73 -29.62
N ILE A 516 6.31 -2.94 -29.23
CA ILE A 516 6.18 -1.94 -28.16
C ILE A 516 5.14 -0.88 -28.53
N ILE A 517 5.12 -0.39 -29.77
CA ILE A 517 4.12 0.57 -30.25
C ILE A 517 2.72 -0.01 -30.10
N ALA A 518 2.51 -1.26 -30.54
CA ALA A 518 1.22 -1.95 -30.37
C ALA A 518 0.84 -2.08 -28.89
N ALA A 519 1.79 -2.47 -28.02
CA ALA A 519 1.56 -2.56 -26.58
C ALA A 519 1.23 -1.20 -25.95
N LEU A 520 1.88 -0.10 -26.36
CA LEU A 520 1.58 1.24 -25.86
C LEU A 520 0.17 1.69 -26.28
N VAL A 521 -0.23 1.43 -27.52
CA VAL A 521 -1.59 1.73 -28.01
C VAL A 521 -2.62 0.92 -27.22
N LEU A 522 -2.38 -0.38 -27.02
CA LEU A 522 -3.26 -1.24 -26.21
C LEU A 522 -3.31 -0.81 -24.73
N SER A 523 -2.21 -0.31 -24.18
CA SER A 523 -2.17 0.20 -22.81
C SER A 523 -2.93 1.52 -22.64
N GLN A 524 -2.98 2.36 -23.67
CA GLN A 524 -3.67 3.65 -23.60
C GLN A 524 -5.17 3.50 -23.92
N LEU A 525 -5.51 2.73 -24.95
CA LEU A 525 -6.87 2.62 -25.49
C LEU A 525 -7.63 1.36 -25.03
N GLY A 526 -6.93 0.35 -24.51
CA GLY A 526 -7.54 -0.92 -24.10
C GLY A 526 -8.35 -0.80 -22.81
N SER A 527 -9.25 -1.75 -22.57
CA SER A 527 -9.96 -1.89 -21.30
C SER A 527 -9.00 -2.24 -20.15
N SER A 528 -9.43 -2.09 -18.90
CA SER A 528 -8.61 -2.41 -17.70
C SER A 528 -7.93 -3.79 -17.80
N ALA A 529 -8.65 -4.81 -18.26
CA ALA A 529 -8.12 -6.15 -18.46
C ALA A 529 -7.03 -6.20 -19.56
N VAL A 530 -7.18 -5.47 -20.65
CA VAL A 530 -6.21 -5.42 -21.76
C VAL A 530 -4.97 -4.60 -21.38
N LYS A 531 -5.12 -3.56 -20.55
CA LYS A 531 -4.01 -2.74 -20.05
C LYS A 531 -2.98 -3.59 -19.29
N GLY A 532 -3.41 -4.54 -18.47
CA GLY A 532 -2.51 -5.46 -17.75
C GLY A 532 -1.67 -6.35 -18.70
N PHE A 533 -2.31 -6.91 -19.73
CA PHE A 533 -1.62 -7.66 -20.78
C PHE A 533 -0.60 -6.78 -21.52
N ALA A 534 -1.01 -5.59 -21.94
CA ALA A 534 -0.19 -4.66 -22.70
C ALA A 534 1.04 -4.18 -21.93
N ASN A 535 0.87 -3.81 -20.66
CA ASN A 535 1.97 -3.40 -19.79
C ASN A 535 2.99 -4.52 -19.61
N THR A 536 2.51 -5.73 -19.35
CA THR A 536 3.37 -6.90 -19.18
C THR A 536 4.17 -7.20 -20.44
N LEU A 537 3.51 -7.15 -21.61
CA LEU A 537 4.15 -7.33 -22.91
C LEU A 537 5.23 -6.27 -23.17
N ALA A 538 4.93 -4.98 -22.94
CA ALA A 538 5.88 -3.89 -23.14
C ALA A 538 7.13 -4.04 -22.26
N ILE A 539 6.94 -4.29 -20.96
CA ILE A 539 8.04 -4.50 -20.00
C ILE A 539 8.87 -5.71 -20.40
N GLY A 540 8.19 -6.80 -20.75
CA GLY A 540 8.81 -8.04 -21.15
C GLY A 540 9.69 -7.91 -22.40
N ILE A 541 9.24 -7.14 -23.39
CA ILE A 541 10.01 -6.87 -24.62
C ILE A 541 11.23 -6.00 -24.32
N VAL A 542 11.08 -4.92 -23.55
CA VAL A 542 12.21 -4.05 -23.18
C VAL A 542 13.27 -4.83 -22.41
N SER A 543 12.84 -5.67 -21.47
CA SER A 543 13.72 -6.56 -20.72
C SER A 543 14.38 -7.63 -21.62
N SER A 544 13.64 -8.20 -22.57
CA SER A 544 14.17 -9.17 -23.53
C SER A 544 15.27 -8.57 -24.39
N VAL A 545 15.03 -7.38 -24.96
CA VAL A 545 16.02 -6.65 -25.75
C VAL A 545 17.29 -6.39 -24.95
N PHE A 546 17.16 -5.96 -23.70
CA PHE A 546 18.29 -5.74 -22.81
C PHE A 546 19.08 -7.04 -22.56
N THR A 547 18.40 -8.11 -22.17
CA THR A 547 19.06 -9.38 -21.86
C THR A 547 19.73 -9.97 -23.10
N ALA A 548 19.09 -9.96 -24.26
CA ALA A 548 19.69 -10.49 -25.48
C ALA A 548 20.89 -9.66 -25.97
N LEU A 549 20.80 -8.32 -25.97
CA LEU A 549 21.88 -7.47 -26.51
C LEU A 549 23.02 -7.22 -25.54
N PHE A 550 22.77 -7.21 -24.23
CA PHE A 550 23.78 -6.95 -23.22
C PHE A 550 24.27 -8.22 -22.55
N VAL A 551 23.36 -9.09 -22.09
CA VAL A 551 23.73 -10.26 -21.29
C VAL A 551 24.28 -11.35 -22.19
N SER A 552 23.56 -11.74 -23.25
CA SER A 552 24.08 -12.74 -24.19
C SER A 552 25.40 -12.29 -24.81
N HIS A 553 25.51 -11.03 -25.25
CA HIS A 553 26.75 -10.49 -25.81
C HIS A 553 27.92 -10.50 -24.81
N LEU A 554 27.67 -10.17 -23.53
CA LEU A 554 28.69 -10.27 -22.49
C LEU A 554 29.20 -11.70 -22.30
N VAL A 555 28.29 -12.68 -22.30
CA VAL A 555 28.62 -14.10 -22.15
C VAL A 555 29.40 -14.61 -23.37
N PHE A 556 29.01 -14.24 -24.60
CA PHE A 556 29.75 -14.59 -25.81
C PHE A 556 31.15 -13.96 -25.83
N ASP A 557 31.28 -12.68 -25.49
CA ASP A 557 32.59 -12.01 -25.39
C ASP A 557 33.48 -12.65 -24.32
N ALA A 558 32.90 -13.11 -23.21
CA ALA A 558 33.61 -13.84 -22.17
C ALA A 558 34.06 -15.24 -22.63
N ALA A 559 33.21 -15.96 -23.36
CA ALA A 559 33.51 -17.30 -23.86
C ALA A 559 34.63 -17.30 -24.94
N VAL A 560 34.77 -16.22 -25.71
CA VAL A 560 35.84 -16.05 -26.71
C VAL A 560 37.13 -15.54 -26.07
N GLY A 561 37.05 -14.59 -25.14
CA GLY A 561 38.22 -13.88 -24.60
C GLY A 561 39.19 -14.74 -23.77
N ASP A 562 38.75 -15.91 -23.31
CA ASP A 562 39.53 -16.83 -22.46
C ASP A 562 40.06 -18.06 -23.22
N ARG A 563 39.83 -18.16 -24.54
CA ARG A 563 40.17 -19.34 -25.35
C ARG A 563 40.89 -18.96 -26.64
N GLU A 564 42.20 -18.74 -26.55
CA GLU A 564 43.07 -18.83 -27.72
C GLU A 564 43.01 -20.28 -28.27
N GLY A 565 42.29 -20.48 -29.38
CA GLY A 565 42.40 -21.70 -30.20
C GLY A 565 41.27 -22.75 -30.12
N LYS A 566 40.21 -22.58 -29.32
CA LYS A 566 39.03 -23.49 -29.35
C LYS A 566 37.82 -22.84 -30.02
N LYS A 567 37.44 -23.39 -31.19
CA LYS A 567 36.26 -23.02 -31.99
C LYS A 567 34.98 -22.96 -31.13
N LEU A 568 34.24 -21.87 -31.21
CA LEU A 568 32.93 -21.72 -30.57
C LEU A 568 31.94 -22.73 -31.13
N SER A 569 31.19 -23.41 -30.25
CA SER A 569 30.16 -24.38 -30.63
C SER A 569 28.79 -23.70 -30.57
N ILE A 570 28.38 -23.09 -31.69
CA ILE A 570 27.10 -22.39 -31.82
C ILE A 570 25.95 -23.36 -32.15
N SER A 571 26.26 -24.54 -32.69
CA SER A 571 25.32 -25.65 -32.85
C SER A 571 26.07 -26.98 -32.90
N TRP A 572 25.33 -28.09 -32.82
CA TRP A 572 25.88 -29.46 -32.87
C TRP A 572 26.67 -29.76 -34.16
N ARG A 573 26.47 -29.00 -35.24
CA ARG A 573 27.24 -29.15 -36.48
C ARG A 573 28.55 -28.36 -36.43
N LYS A 574 29.66 -29.08 -36.22
CA LYS A 574 31.02 -28.59 -36.55
C LYS A 574 31.21 -28.55 -38.06
N LYS A 575 31.16 -27.38 -38.68
CA LYS A 575 31.91 -27.08 -39.91
C LYS A 575 32.56 -25.72 -39.77
#